data_AF-A0A0L1KT53-F1
#
_entry.id   AF-A0A0L1KT53-F1
#
_cell.length_a   1.000
_cell.length_b   1.000
_cell.length_c   1.000
_cell.angle_alpha   90.00
_cell.angle_beta   90.00
_cell.angle_gamma   90.00
#
_symmetry.space_group_name_H-M   'P 1'
#
loop_
_entity.id
_entity.type
_entity.pdbx_description
1 polymer ?
#
loop_
_entity_poly.entity_id
_entity_poly.type
_entity_poly.pdbx_seq_one_letter_code
_entity_poly.pdbx_strand_id
1 'polypeptide(L)'
;MVVDGLPATMKDLRLSNNQFIGEISLESLPERLQYLDIANNQLSGAICLTSLPPALIQLFLEGNHFEGSLDLTQLPTTLQSIQLCDNIFSGTIDLGHLPPTVSHLSASNNNLSGTLRVPPSVQFTREGNTKLTLEFMPEKELF
;
A
#
# COMPACT_ATOMS: atom_id res chain seq x y z
N MET A 1 -6.37 -17.08 1.48
CA MET A 1 -5.04 -17.69 1.28
C MET A 1 -4.21 -17.43 2.52
N VAL A 2 -3.67 -18.48 3.14
CA VAL A 2 -2.86 -18.34 4.36
C VAL A 2 -1.39 -18.30 3.93
N VAL A 3 -0.68 -17.22 4.23
CA VAL A 3 0.78 -17.09 4.03
C VAL A 3 1.59 -17.59 5.24
N ASP A 4 0.95 -18.35 6.13
CA ASP A 4 1.62 -18.97 7.27
C ASP A 4 2.59 -20.05 6.80
N GLY A 5 3.73 -20.14 7.48
CA GLY A 5 4.75 -21.17 7.20
C GLY A 5 5.67 -20.85 6.03
N LEU A 6 5.69 -19.60 5.54
CA LEU A 6 6.74 -19.14 4.63
C LEU A 6 8.13 -19.26 5.31
N PRO A 7 9.19 -19.64 4.55
CA PRO A 7 10.52 -19.74 5.13
C PRO A 7 10.98 -18.41 5.72
N ALA A 8 11.50 -18.42 6.94
CA ALA A 8 12.02 -17.21 7.60
C ALA A 8 13.17 -16.52 6.84
N THR A 9 13.83 -17.25 5.92
CA THR A 9 14.90 -16.74 5.05
C THR A 9 14.41 -16.14 3.75
N MET A 10 13.11 -16.22 3.45
CA MET A 10 12.52 -15.73 2.20
C MET A 10 12.66 -14.22 2.09
N LYS A 11 13.05 -13.77 0.89
CA LYS A 11 13.24 -12.35 0.56
C LYS A 11 12.31 -11.85 -0.53
N ASP A 12 11.78 -12.75 -1.35
CA ASP A 12 11.01 -12.41 -2.54
C ASP A 12 9.84 -13.40 -2.66
N LEU A 13 8.61 -12.89 -2.62
CA LEU A 13 7.38 -13.64 -2.81
C LEU A 13 6.61 -13.03 -3.97
N ARG A 14 6.51 -13.77 -5.08
CA ARG A 14 5.75 -13.36 -6.26
C ARG A 14 4.67 -14.39 -6.58
N LEU A 15 3.44 -13.95 -6.47
CA LEU A 15 2.21 -14.71 -6.69
C LEU A 15 1.29 -13.97 -7.66
N SER A 16 1.81 -12.96 -8.37
CA SER A 16 1.00 -12.12 -9.25
C SER A 16 0.47 -12.87 -10.47
N ASN A 17 -0.61 -12.34 -11.05
CA ASN A 17 -1.25 -12.86 -12.26
C ASN A 17 -1.77 -14.28 -12.09
N ASN A 18 -2.47 -14.53 -10.99
CA ASN A 18 -3.13 -15.80 -10.70
C ASN A 18 -4.63 -15.58 -10.47
N GLN A 19 -5.31 -16.64 -10.02
CA GLN A 19 -6.74 -16.62 -9.68
C GLN A 19 -6.93 -16.85 -8.18
N PHE A 20 -6.01 -16.38 -7.34
CA PHE A 20 -6.15 -16.52 -5.89
C PHE A 20 -7.35 -15.71 -5.41
N ILE A 21 -8.18 -16.34 -4.59
CA ILE A 21 -9.42 -15.76 -4.04
C ILE A 21 -9.37 -15.71 -2.51
N GLY A 22 -10.28 -14.92 -1.95
CA GLY A 22 -10.48 -14.79 -0.51
C GLY A 22 -9.47 -13.86 0.16
N GLU A 23 -9.47 -13.87 1.48
CA GLU A 23 -8.68 -12.94 2.27
C GLU A 23 -7.23 -13.41 2.46
N ILE A 24 -6.34 -12.44 2.73
CA ILE A 24 -4.93 -12.68 3.04
C ILE A 24 -4.52 -11.80 4.23
N SER A 25 -3.84 -12.40 5.21
CA SER A 25 -3.21 -11.63 6.28
C SER A 25 -1.75 -11.35 5.92
N LEU A 26 -1.32 -10.11 6.06
CA LEU A 26 0.08 -9.72 5.88
C LEU A 26 0.87 -9.67 7.20
N GLU A 27 0.23 -10.01 8.32
CA GLU A 27 0.81 -9.84 9.66
C GLU A 27 1.87 -10.91 10.00
N SER A 28 1.85 -12.04 9.29
CA SER A 28 2.76 -13.18 9.53
C SER A 28 3.80 -13.36 8.42
N LEU A 29 4.10 -12.30 7.66
CA LEU A 29 5.12 -12.34 6.63
C LEU A 29 6.53 -12.46 7.23
N PRO A 30 7.47 -13.15 6.57
CA PRO A 30 8.84 -13.28 7.06
C PRO A 30 9.51 -11.91 7.26
N GLU A 31 10.19 -11.72 8.39
CA GLU A 31 10.86 -10.44 8.72
C GLU A 31 11.91 -10.00 7.68
N ARG A 32 12.47 -10.95 6.93
CA ARG A 32 13.49 -10.72 5.89
C ARG A 32 12.90 -10.49 4.50
N LEU A 33 11.59 -10.49 4.36
CA LEU A 33 10.92 -10.28 3.08
C LEU A 33 11.19 -8.84 2.59
N GLN A 34 11.64 -8.73 1.35
CA GLN A 34 12.01 -7.47 0.70
C GLN A 34 11.05 -7.13 -0.45
N TYR A 35 10.51 -8.14 -1.11
CA TYR A 35 9.60 -7.98 -2.25
C TYR A 35 8.36 -8.84 -2.02
N LEU A 36 7.20 -8.19 -1.98
CA LEU A 36 5.91 -8.84 -1.98
C LEU A 36 5.13 -8.41 -3.22
N ASP A 37 4.84 -9.37 -4.08
CA ASP A 37 4.02 -9.17 -5.26
C ASP A 37 2.87 -10.18 -5.29
N ILE A 38 1.66 -9.71 -5.01
CA ILE A 38 0.42 -10.47 -5.08
C ILE A 38 -0.61 -9.81 -6.02
N ALA A 39 -0.12 -8.96 -6.93
CA ALA A 39 -0.93 -8.20 -7.86
C ALA A 39 -1.73 -9.09 -8.83
N ASN A 40 -2.78 -8.55 -9.43
CA ASN A 40 -3.58 -9.20 -10.47
C ASN A 40 -4.09 -10.58 -10.03
N ASN A 41 -4.88 -10.59 -8.96
CA ASN A 41 -5.57 -11.74 -8.42
C ASN A 41 -7.04 -11.37 -8.15
N GLN A 42 -7.77 -12.22 -7.41
CA GLN A 42 -9.14 -11.97 -6.95
C GLN A 42 -9.18 -11.96 -5.41
N LEU A 43 -8.08 -11.55 -4.77
CA LEU A 43 -7.99 -11.47 -3.32
C LEU A 43 -8.87 -10.33 -2.82
N SER A 44 -9.48 -10.51 -1.65
CA SER A 44 -10.47 -9.59 -1.09
C SER A 44 -10.23 -9.33 0.40
N GLY A 45 -11.07 -8.48 0.98
CA GLY A 45 -11.02 -8.14 2.40
C GLY A 45 -10.05 -6.99 2.71
N ALA A 46 -9.97 -6.64 3.98
CA ALA A 46 -9.11 -5.58 4.47
C ALA A 46 -7.67 -6.05 4.67
N ILE A 47 -6.71 -5.14 4.49
CA ILE A 47 -5.29 -5.41 4.70
C ILE A 47 -4.75 -4.55 5.84
N CYS A 48 -4.06 -5.19 6.78
CA CYS A 48 -3.26 -4.53 7.80
C CYS A 48 -1.85 -4.21 7.26
N LEU A 49 -1.57 -2.94 6.98
CA LEU A 49 -0.26 -2.48 6.50
C LEU A 49 0.71 -2.10 7.63
N THR A 50 0.23 -2.01 8.87
CA THR A 50 1.04 -1.61 10.03
C THR A 50 1.98 -2.69 10.54
N SER A 51 1.81 -3.93 10.07
CA SER A 51 2.62 -5.09 10.47
C SER A 51 3.49 -5.62 9.33
N LEU A 52 3.76 -4.81 8.31
CA LEU A 52 4.64 -5.20 7.21
C LEU A 52 6.07 -5.46 7.71
N PRO A 53 6.79 -6.43 7.10
CA PRO A 53 8.16 -6.74 7.49
C PRO A 53 9.09 -5.51 7.45
N PRO A 54 9.98 -5.34 8.43
CA PRO A 54 10.87 -4.18 8.51
C PRO A 54 11.90 -4.11 7.37
N ALA A 55 12.10 -5.21 6.63
CA ALA A 55 12.99 -5.27 5.48
C ALA A 55 12.28 -5.01 4.14
N LEU A 56 10.96 -4.78 4.12
CA LEU A 56 10.18 -4.69 2.90
C LEU A 56 10.54 -3.44 2.10
N ILE A 57 10.79 -3.61 0.80
CA ILE A 57 11.24 -2.56 -0.13
C ILE A 57 10.15 -2.25 -1.15
N GLN A 58 9.45 -3.27 -1.64
CA GLN A 58 8.41 -3.13 -2.66
C GLN A 58 7.16 -3.92 -2.27
N LEU A 59 6.00 -3.28 -2.42
CA LEU A 59 4.70 -3.87 -2.16
C LEU A 59 3.78 -3.67 -3.38
N PHE A 60 3.40 -4.77 -4.03
CA PHE A 60 2.50 -4.79 -5.18
C PHE A 60 1.21 -5.54 -4.83
N LEU A 61 0.11 -4.79 -4.72
CA LEU A 61 -1.23 -5.25 -4.35
C LEU A 61 -2.27 -4.94 -5.44
N GLU A 62 -1.84 -4.33 -6.55
CA GLU A 62 -2.74 -3.81 -7.59
C GLU A 62 -3.58 -4.88 -8.26
N GLY A 63 -4.73 -4.50 -8.80
CA GLY A 63 -5.60 -5.42 -9.57
C GLY A 63 -6.17 -6.54 -8.70
N ASN A 64 -6.74 -6.19 -7.54
CA ASN A 64 -7.41 -7.11 -6.63
C ASN A 64 -8.78 -6.55 -6.21
N HIS A 65 -9.42 -7.16 -5.21
CA HIS A 65 -10.68 -6.71 -4.61
C HIS A 65 -10.49 -6.33 -3.14
N PHE A 66 -9.31 -5.83 -2.76
CA PHE A 66 -9.05 -5.39 -1.40
C PHE A 66 -9.90 -4.15 -1.08
N GLU A 67 -10.38 -4.10 0.16
CA GLU A 67 -11.33 -3.10 0.62
C GLU A 67 -10.97 -2.57 2.01
N GLY A 68 -11.82 -1.71 2.57
CA GLY A 68 -11.57 -1.06 3.85
C GLY A 68 -10.62 0.14 3.77
N SER A 69 -10.25 0.68 4.93
CA SER A 69 -9.37 1.84 5.05
C SER A 69 -7.90 1.45 5.13
N LEU A 70 -7.04 2.32 4.63
CA LEU A 70 -5.58 2.16 4.67
C LEU A 70 -5.01 2.91 5.87
N ASP A 71 -4.27 2.19 6.73
CA ASP A 71 -3.41 2.80 7.75
C ASP A 71 -1.96 2.78 7.27
N LEU A 72 -1.43 3.97 6.97
CA LEU A 72 -0.07 4.17 6.47
C LEU A 72 0.89 4.70 7.55
N THR A 73 0.48 4.71 8.83
CA THR A 73 1.23 5.35 9.92
C THR A 73 2.46 4.57 10.39
N GLN A 74 2.52 3.26 10.11
CA GLN A 74 3.58 2.35 10.58
C GLN A 74 4.25 1.59 9.43
N LEU A 75 4.43 2.23 8.27
CA LEU A 75 5.11 1.59 7.15
C LEU A 75 6.62 1.40 7.44
N PRO A 76 7.24 0.31 6.96
CA PRO A 76 8.68 0.07 7.09
C PRO A 76 9.52 1.20 6.51
N THR A 77 10.57 1.60 7.21
CA THR A 77 11.48 2.67 6.77
C THR A 77 12.30 2.30 5.53
N THR A 78 12.34 1.02 5.14
CA THR A 78 12.98 0.53 3.91
C THR A 78 12.09 0.61 2.69
N LEU A 79 10.79 0.86 2.86
CA LEU A 79 9.80 0.77 1.79
C LEU A 79 9.99 1.91 0.78
N GLN A 80 9.99 1.59 -0.51
CA GLN A 80 10.28 2.55 -1.58
C GLN A 80 9.13 2.71 -2.57
N SER A 81 8.38 1.64 -2.83
CA SER A 81 7.27 1.61 -3.77
C SER A 81 6.07 0.87 -3.21
N ILE A 82 4.89 1.45 -3.40
CA ILE A 82 3.62 0.89 -2.98
C ILE A 82 2.64 1.01 -4.15
N GLN A 83 2.16 -0.12 -4.66
CA GLN A 83 1.13 -0.17 -5.71
C GLN A 83 -0.16 -0.73 -5.14
N LEU A 84 -1.17 0.13 -5.01
CA LEU A 84 -2.50 -0.17 -4.46
C LEU A 84 -3.60 0.04 -5.50
N CYS A 85 -3.24 0.36 -6.75
CA CYS A 85 -4.22 0.74 -7.75
C CYS A 85 -5.17 -0.40 -8.12
N ASP A 86 -6.32 -0.06 -8.67
CA ASP A 86 -7.31 -1.04 -9.14
C ASP A 86 -7.74 -2.00 -8.03
N ASN A 87 -8.23 -1.41 -6.94
CA ASN A 87 -8.81 -2.09 -5.78
C ASN A 87 -10.09 -1.35 -5.35
N ILE A 88 -10.64 -1.68 -4.18
CA ILE A 88 -11.88 -1.10 -3.63
C ILE A 88 -11.59 -0.44 -2.27
N PHE A 89 -10.35 -0.01 -2.02
CA PHE A 89 -10.00 0.71 -0.79
C PHE A 89 -10.83 1.98 -0.66
N SER A 90 -11.17 2.32 0.58
CA SER A 90 -12.07 3.43 0.90
C SER A 90 -11.62 4.18 2.15
N GLY A 91 -12.37 5.20 2.56
CA GLY A 91 -12.01 6.04 3.71
C GLY A 91 -11.00 7.13 3.33
N THR A 92 -10.40 7.73 4.34
CA THR A 92 -9.41 8.80 4.18
C THR A 92 -8.00 8.24 4.16
N ILE A 93 -7.14 8.82 3.33
CA ILE A 93 -5.72 8.47 3.26
C ILE A 93 -4.87 9.64 3.73
N ASP A 94 -3.96 9.37 4.67
CA ASP A 94 -2.98 10.33 5.17
C ASP A 94 -1.58 9.94 4.68
N LEU A 95 -0.96 10.83 3.92
CA LEU A 95 0.40 10.63 3.40
C LEU A 95 1.47 11.36 4.23
N GLY A 96 1.08 12.06 5.29
CA GLY A 96 2.01 12.81 6.16
C GLY A 96 2.97 11.91 6.93
N HIS A 97 2.61 10.63 7.11
CA HIS A 97 3.40 9.64 7.84
C HIS A 97 4.21 8.70 6.94
N LEU A 98 4.23 8.95 5.62
CA LEU A 98 5.03 8.12 4.72
C LEU A 98 6.52 8.18 5.07
N PRO A 99 7.21 7.03 5.10
CA PRO A 99 8.66 7.02 5.24
C PRO A 99 9.35 7.86 4.16
N PRO A 100 10.45 8.59 4.48
CA PRO A 100 11.16 9.42 3.49
C PRO A 100 11.74 8.65 2.29
N THR A 101 11.85 7.34 2.42
CA THR A 101 12.33 6.40 1.39
C THR A 101 11.27 6.07 0.34
N VAL A 102 9.98 6.28 0.66
CA VAL A 102 8.89 6.09 -0.31
C VAL A 102 9.02 7.15 -1.38
N SER A 103 9.21 6.71 -2.62
CA SER A 103 9.34 7.57 -3.79
C SER A 103 8.18 7.40 -4.76
N HIS A 104 7.49 6.25 -4.70
CA HIS A 104 6.37 5.93 -5.59
C HIS A 104 5.21 5.35 -4.78
N LEU A 105 4.03 5.96 -4.92
CA LEU A 105 2.79 5.44 -4.35
C LEU A 105 1.68 5.58 -5.39
N SER A 106 1.08 4.47 -5.80
CA SER A 106 -0.09 4.47 -6.67
C SER A 106 -1.30 4.02 -5.88
N ALA A 107 -2.32 4.87 -5.79
CA ALA A 107 -3.61 4.52 -5.20
C ALA A 107 -4.77 4.74 -6.18
N SER A 108 -4.46 4.86 -7.47
CA SER A 108 -5.44 5.14 -8.53
C SER A 108 -6.53 4.06 -8.59
N ASN A 109 -7.72 4.39 -9.10
CA ASN A 109 -8.85 3.48 -9.27
C ASN A 109 -9.22 2.74 -7.98
N ASN A 110 -9.51 3.53 -6.94
CA ASN A 110 -10.08 3.08 -5.67
C ASN A 110 -11.30 3.97 -5.31
N ASN A 111 -11.86 3.78 -4.12
CA ASN A 111 -12.93 4.60 -3.55
C ASN A 111 -12.43 5.46 -2.38
N LEU A 112 -11.15 5.86 -2.42
CA LEU A 112 -10.54 6.72 -1.40
C LEU A 112 -11.14 8.12 -1.45
N SER A 113 -11.09 8.80 -0.32
CA SER A 113 -11.72 10.09 -0.11
C SER A 113 -10.91 10.99 0.82
N GLY A 114 -11.34 12.25 0.95
CA GLY A 114 -10.72 13.22 1.84
C GLY A 114 -9.69 14.10 1.15
N THR A 115 -9.09 14.97 1.96
CA THR A 115 -8.11 15.95 1.53
C THR A 115 -6.71 15.39 1.68
N LEU A 116 -5.91 15.54 0.63
CA LEU A 116 -4.56 15.04 0.58
C LEU A 116 -3.51 16.13 0.62
N ARG A 117 -2.49 15.92 1.46
CA ARG A 117 -1.21 16.62 1.44
C ARG A 117 -0.14 15.64 0.99
N VAL A 118 0.40 15.85 -0.20
CA VAL A 118 1.42 14.97 -0.78
C VAL A 118 2.80 15.52 -0.42
N PRO A 119 3.69 14.73 0.21
CA PRO A 119 5.09 15.14 0.38
C PRO A 119 5.74 15.37 -1.01
N PRO A 120 6.51 16.46 -1.21
CA PRO A 120 7.09 16.79 -2.52
C PRO A 120 8.01 15.71 -3.10
N SER A 121 8.56 14.84 -2.25
CA SER A 121 9.46 13.75 -2.62
C SER A 121 8.76 12.51 -3.17
N VAL A 122 7.43 12.43 -3.08
CA VAL A 122 6.66 11.23 -3.45
C VAL A 122 5.95 11.46 -4.79
N GLN A 123 6.23 10.60 -5.76
CA GLN A 123 5.39 10.47 -6.94
C GLN A 123 4.11 9.73 -6.54
N PHE A 124 3.00 10.48 -6.46
CA PHE A 124 1.72 9.93 -6.05
C PHE A 124 0.68 10.00 -7.17
N THR A 125 0.08 8.86 -7.53
CA THR A 125 -1.02 8.78 -8.50
C THR A 125 -2.33 8.42 -7.79
N ARG A 126 -3.40 9.13 -8.14
CA ARG A 126 -4.70 9.07 -7.44
C ARG A 126 -5.91 9.06 -8.35
N GLU A 127 -5.69 8.96 -9.65
CA GLU A 127 -6.73 9.04 -10.67
C GLU A 127 -7.83 8.01 -10.39
N GLY A 128 -9.06 8.25 -10.80
CA GLY A 128 -10.18 7.33 -10.51
C GLY A 128 -10.75 7.40 -9.09
N ASN A 129 -10.06 8.02 -8.11
CA ASN A 129 -10.66 8.31 -6.79
C ASN A 129 -11.48 9.60 -6.83
N THR A 130 -12.74 9.50 -7.18
CA THR A 130 -13.63 10.67 -7.40
C THR A 130 -13.84 11.56 -6.18
N LYS A 131 -13.56 11.05 -4.97
CA LYS A 131 -13.73 11.76 -3.69
C LYS A 131 -12.41 12.27 -3.07
N LEU A 132 -11.26 12.04 -3.72
CA LEU A 132 -9.99 12.60 -3.28
C LEU A 132 -9.81 14.03 -3.79
N THR A 133 -9.54 14.95 -2.87
CA THR A 133 -9.21 16.34 -3.17
C THR A 133 -7.76 16.62 -2.80
N LEU A 134 -7.08 17.49 -3.56
CA LEU A 134 -5.75 18.00 -3.19
C LEU A 134 -5.93 19.36 -2.54
N GLU A 135 -5.36 19.55 -1.36
CA GLU A 135 -5.14 20.89 -0.81
C GLU A 135 -3.66 21.22 -0.91
N PHE A 136 -3.35 22.23 -1.73
CA PHE A 136 -2.04 22.87 -1.69
C PHE A 136 -1.99 23.72 -0.42
N MET A 137 -1.14 23.37 0.54
CA MET A 137 -0.94 24.23 1.70
C MET A 137 -0.35 25.57 1.23
N PRO A 138 -0.85 26.71 1.73
CA PRO A 138 -0.29 28.00 1.38
C PRO A 138 1.17 28.09 1.83
N GLU A 139 2.04 28.67 1.01
CA GLU A 139 3.52 28.80 1.20
C GLU A 139 3.96 29.43 2.55
N LYS A 140 3.03 29.89 3.38
CA LYS A 140 3.29 30.64 4.61
C LYS A 140 3.46 29.80 5.89
N GLU A 141 3.30 28.48 5.83
CA GLU A 141 3.57 27.58 6.96
C GLU A 141 4.85 26.74 6.78
N LEU A 142 5.71 27.13 5.83
CA LEU A 142 7.06 26.57 5.66
C LEU A 142 8.11 27.34 6.49
N PHE A 143 7.89 27.51 7.80
CA PHE A 143 8.92 27.98 8.73
C PHE A 143 8.70 27.41 10.14
#